data_AF-A0A5E9ABS9-F1
#
_entry.id   AF-A0A5E9ABS9-F1
#
_cell.length_a   1.000
_cell.length_b   1.000
_cell.length_c   1.000
_cell.angle_alpha   90.00
_cell.angle_beta   90.00
_cell.angle_gamma   90.00
#
_symmetry.space_group_name_H-M   'P 1'
#
loop_
_entity.id
_entity.type
_entity.pdbx_description
1 polymer ?
#
loop_
_entity_poly.entity_id
_entity_poly.type
_entity_poly.pdbx_seq_one_letter_code
_entity_poly.pdbx_strand_id
1 'polypeptide(L)'
;MTIDQINGKASGMVIFGWFVGLAYYNWFARTPISVPLWAHVVLIVVGIFASSIIIGGGLSLVAAGVTKAATGKVDGSPHAFSWAAFVGMVVAFFAAGYSLELLGSLSR
;
A
#
# COMPACT_ATOMS: atom_id res chain seq x y z
N MET A 1 -5.56 -16.46 15.24
CA MET A 1 -4.72 -15.68 14.29
C MET A 1 -3.88 -14.74 15.13
N THR A 2 -2.56 -14.82 15.06
CA THR A 2 -1.68 -13.90 15.81
C THR A 2 -1.57 -12.55 15.07
N ILE A 3 -1.20 -11.48 15.77
CA ILE A 3 -1.00 -10.15 15.18
C ILE A 3 0.05 -10.22 14.06
N ASP A 4 1.11 -11.02 14.23
CA ASP A 4 2.14 -11.23 13.21
C ASP A 4 1.59 -11.87 11.93
N GLN A 5 0.67 -12.83 12.05
CA GLN A 5 0.01 -13.44 10.89
C GLN A 5 -0.88 -12.43 10.15
N ILE A 6 -1.53 -11.53 10.88
CA ILE A 6 -2.36 -10.48 10.29
C ILE A 6 -1.48 -9.44 9.60
N ASN A 7 -0.39 -9.02 10.23
CA ASN A 7 0.57 -8.08 9.65
C ASN A 7 1.27 -8.65 8.42
N GLY A 8 1.67 -9.92 8.44
CA GLY A 8 2.25 -10.59 7.28
C GLY A 8 1.29 -10.65 6.10
N LYS A 9 0.00 -10.98 6.35
CA LYS A 9 -1.03 -10.95 5.31
C LYS A 9 -1.35 -9.54 4.81
N ALA A 10 -1.37 -8.56 5.72
CA ALA A 10 -1.62 -7.16 5.40
C ALA A 10 -0.53 -6.57 4.51
N SER A 11 0.73 -6.82 4.85
CA SER A 11 1.87 -6.42 4.02
C SER A 11 1.78 -7.06 2.63
N GLY A 12 1.48 -8.35 2.55
CA GLY A 12 1.27 -9.02 1.25
C GLY A 12 0.16 -8.39 0.41
N MET A 13 -0.96 -7.99 1.02
CA MET A 13 -2.06 -7.30 0.34
C MET A 13 -1.67 -5.90 -0.15
N VAL A 14 -0.89 -5.14 0.63
CA VAL A 14 -0.37 -3.82 0.23
C VAL A 14 0.57 -3.95 -0.96
N ILE A 15 1.50 -4.91 -0.91
CA ILE A 15 2.45 -5.19 -2.01
C ILE A 15 1.69 -5.61 -3.26
N PHE A 16 0.69 -6.48 -3.11
CA PHE A 16 -0.18 -6.89 -4.22
C PHE A 16 -0.90 -5.69 -4.83
N GLY A 17 -1.54 -4.85 -4.02
CA GLY A 17 -2.21 -3.63 -4.46
C GLY A 17 -1.26 -2.69 -5.22
N TRP A 18 -0.04 -2.50 -4.71
CA TRP A 18 1.00 -1.70 -5.34
C TRP A 18 1.35 -2.19 -6.75
N PHE A 19 1.66 -3.49 -6.90
CA PHE A 19 2.00 -4.07 -8.20
C PHE A 19 0.83 -4.07 -9.19
N VAL A 20 -0.37 -4.38 -8.71
CA VAL A 20 -1.57 -4.31 -9.54
C VAL A 20 -1.83 -2.87 -10.01
N GLY A 21 -1.58 -1.88 -9.14
CA GLY A 21 -1.62 -0.46 -9.49
C GLY A 21 -0.59 -0.11 -10.56
N LEU A 22 0.67 -0.47 -10.34
CA LEU A 22 1.74 -0.25 -11.32
C LEU A 22 1.38 -0.87 -12.67
N ALA A 23 0.93 -2.13 -12.69
CA ALA A 23 0.54 -2.80 -13.93
C ALA A 23 -0.67 -2.12 -14.60
N TYR A 24 -1.69 -1.76 -13.82
CA TYR A 24 -2.89 -1.10 -14.33
C TYR A 24 -2.57 0.25 -14.98
N TYR A 25 -1.86 1.13 -14.28
CA TYR A 25 -1.57 2.48 -14.77
C TYR A 25 -0.56 2.51 -15.93
N ASN A 26 0.24 1.47 -16.10
CA ASN A 26 1.21 1.36 -17.19
C ASN A 26 0.64 0.71 -18.47
N TRP A 27 -0.29 -0.25 -18.34
CA TRP A 27 -0.80 -1.02 -19.48
C TRP A 27 -2.30 -0.91 -19.75
N PHE A 28 -3.12 -0.73 -18.72
CA PHE A 28 -4.58 -0.89 -18.82
C PHE A 28 -5.35 0.43 -18.65
N ALA A 29 -4.72 1.47 -18.12
CA ALA A 29 -5.33 2.79 -17.98
C ALA A 29 -5.61 3.42 -19.35
N ARG A 30 -6.68 4.23 -19.44
CA ARG A 30 -7.02 4.98 -20.67
C ARG A 30 -5.88 5.88 -21.16
N THR A 31 -5.06 6.36 -20.24
CA THR A 31 -3.85 7.14 -20.51
C THR A 31 -2.67 6.44 -19.83
N PRO A 32 -2.01 5.49 -20.51
CA PRO A 32 -0.87 4.77 -19.97
C PRO A 32 0.26 5.71 -19.57
N ILE A 33 0.78 5.55 -18.35
CA ILE A 33 1.89 6.36 -17.86
C ILE A 33 3.18 5.60 -18.10
N SER A 34 3.87 5.97 -19.17
CA SER A 34 5.19 5.43 -19.50
C SER A 34 6.28 6.25 -18.81
N VAL A 35 7.11 5.58 -18.03
CA VAL A 35 8.32 6.15 -17.41
C VAL A 35 9.57 5.43 -17.93
N PRO A 36 10.77 6.01 -17.85
CA PRO A 36 11.99 5.32 -18.24
C PRO A 36 12.19 3.99 -17.50
N LEU A 37 12.95 3.06 -18.08
CA LEU A 37 13.17 1.73 -17.49
C LEU A 37 13.78 1.82 -16.08
N TRP A 38 14.67 2.79 -15.84
CA TRP A 38 15.28 2.99 -14.52
C TRP A 38 14.24 3.38 -13.46
N ALA A 39 13.23 4.17 -13.82
CA ALA A 39 12.18 4.60 -12.91
C ALA A 39 11.28 3.41 -12.50
N HIS A 40 11.06 2.44 -13.39
CA HIS A 40 10.39 1.20 -13.05
C HIS A 40 11.14 0.40 -11.99
N VAL A 41 12.48 0.29 -12.12
CA VAL A 41 13.31 -0.40 -11.12
C VAL A 41 13.19 0.27 -9.75
N VAL A 42 13.20 1.60 -9.71
CA VAL A 42 12.99 2.36 -8.46
C VAL A 42 11.60 2.12 -7.88
N LEU A 43 10.54 2.15 -8.70
CA LEU A 43 9.16 1.91 -8.25
C LEU A 43 8.93 0.50 -7.73
N ILE A 44 9.60 -0.48 -8.32
CA ILE A 44 9.54 -1.87 -7.87
C ILE A 44 10.34 -2.00 -6.57
N VAL A 45 11.60 -1.62 -6.54
CA VAL A 45 12.45 -1.86 -5.36
C VAL A 45 12.07 -0.91 -4.23
N VAL A 46 12.21 0.40 -4.45
CA VAL A 46 11.99 1.42 -3.41
C VAL A 46 10.50 1.60 -3.13
N GLY A 47 9.67 1.61 -4.16
CA GLY A 47 8.24 1.85 -4.02
C GLY A 47 7.51 0.78 -3.21
N ILE A 48 7.91 -0.50 -3.30
CA ILE A 48 7.34 -1.58 -2.48
C ILE A 48 7.65 -1.38 -0.99
N PHE A 49 8.91 -1.07 -0.66
CA PHE A 49 9.29 -0.86 0.73
C PHE A 49 8.63 0.39 1.30
N ALA A 50 8.68 1.50 0.55
CA ALA A 50 8.09 2.76 0.96
C ALA A 50 6.57 2.64 1.16
N SER A 51 5.85 2.05 0.20
CA SER A 51 4.41 1.84 0.32
C SER A 51 4.06 0.92 1.48
N SER A 52 4.78 -0.19 1.67
CA SER A 52 4.53 -1.13 2.77
C SER A 52 4.76 -0.49 4.14
N ILE A 53 5.79 0.33 4.30
CA ILE A 53 6.10 1.02 5.56
C ILE A 53 5.09 2.13 5.83
N ILE A 54 4.86 3.01 4.85
CA ILE A 54 4.01 4.20 5.04
C ILE A 54 2.55 3.80 5.17
N ILE A 55 2.05 2.97 4.24
CA ILE A 55 0.64 2.58 4.20
C ILE A 55 0.37 1.52 5.26
N GLY A 56 1.20 0.46 5.33
CA GLY A 56 1.03 -0.61 6.30
C GLY A 56 1.23 -0.12 7.74
N GLY A 57 2.32 0.61 8.00
CA GLY A 57 2.58 1.20 9.30
C GLY A 57 1.54 2.26 9.70
N GLY A 58 1.20 3.18 8.80
CA GLY A 58 0.18 4.21 9.06
C GLY A 58 -1.19 3.62 9.39
N LEU A 59 -1.66 2.65 8.61
CA LEU A 59 -2.96 1.99 8.86
C LEU A 59 -2.95 1.13 10.12
N SER A 60 -1.83 0.52 10.48
CA SER A 60 -1.70 -0.20 11.74
C SER A 60 -1.86 0.73 12.96
N LEU A 61 -1.29 1.94 12.90
CA LEU A 61 -1.43 2.95 13.95
C LEU A 61 -2.87 3.44 14.08
N VAL A 62 -3.54 3.68 12.94
CA VAL A 62 -4.96 4.06 12.92
C VAL A 62 -5.82 2.94 13.49
N ALA A 63 -5.61 1.70 13.06
CA ALA A 63 -6.36 0.54 13.56
C ALA A 63 -6.16 0.34 15.06
N ALA A 64 -4.92 0.46 15.55
CA ALA A 64 -4.57 0.41 16.97
C ALA A 64 -5.26 1.52 17.76
N GLY A 65 -5.27 2.76 17.24
CA GLY A 65 -5.95 3.90 17.85
C GLY A 65 -7.46 3.73 17.95
N VAL A 66 -8.10 3.31 16.85
CA VAL A 66 -9.55 3.05 16.80
C VAL A 66 -9.91 1.90 17.74
N THR A 67 -9.12 0.82 17.74
CA THR A 67 -9.35 -0.35 18.61
C THR A 67 -9.20 0.03 20.08
N LYS A 68 -8.18 0.84 20.43
CA LYS A 68 -8.00 1.37 21.78
C LYS A 68 -9.16 2.26 22.21
N ALA A 69 -9.66 3.12 21.33
CA ALA A 69 -10.79 4.01 21.62
C ALA A 69 -12.10 3.24 21.84
N ALA A 70 -12.33 2.16 21.08
CA ALA A 70 -13.56 1.38 21.17
C ALA A 70 -13.55 0.30 22.27
N THR A 71 -12.41 -0.35 22.50
CA THR A 71 -12.31 -1.54 23.38
C THR A 71 -11.46 -1.32 24.63
N GLY A 72 -10.82 -0.16 24.77
CA GLY A 72 -9.88 0.14 25.86
C GLY A 72 -8.54 -0.60 25.77
N LYS A 73 -8.36 -1.51 24.79
CA LYS A 73 -7.13 -2.29 24.56
C LYS A 73 -6.67 -2.13 23.11
N VAL A 74 -5.36 -2.07 22.90
CA VAL A 74 -4.77 -1.87 21.57
C VAL A 74 -4.92 -3.12 20.69
N ASP A 75 -4.90 -4.30 21.32
CA ASP A 75 -5.04 -5.61 20.66
C ASP A 75 -6.48 -6.13 20.62
N GLY A 76 -7.45 -5.29 20.99
CA GLY A 76 -8.83 -5.73 21.25
C GLY A 76 -9.61 -6.25 20.04
N SER A 77 -9.13 -6.03 18.81
CA SER A 77 -9.87 -6.42 17.59
C SER A 77 -8.97 -6.83 16.41
N PRO A 78 -8.73 -8.13 16.22
CA PRO A 78 -8.10 -8.68 15.01
C PRO A 78 -8.82 -8.30 13.69
N HIS A 79 -10.13 -8.03 13.77
CA HIS A 79 -10.94 -7.62 12.63
C HIS A 79 -10.61 -6.21 12.14
N ALA A 80 -10.26 -5.28 13.05
CA ALA A 80 -9.86 -3.93 12.69
C ALA A 80 -8.57 -3.93 11.84
N PHE A 81 -7.58 -4.74 12.22
CA PHE A 81 -6.34 -4.90 11.45
C PHE A 81 -6.58 -5.57 10.09
N SER A 82 -7.55 -6.47 10.00
CA SER A 82 -7.93 -7.10 8.72
C SER A 82 -8.59 -6.09 7.76
N TRP A 83 -9.43 -5.19 8.27
CA TRP A 83 -9.98 -4.08 7.48
C TRP A 83 -8.91 -3.09 7.05
N ALA A 84 -7.98 -2.75 7.95
CA ALA A 84 -6.83 -1.91 7.63
C ALA A 84 -5.97 -2.50 6.49
N ALA A 85 -5.77 -3.82 6.47
CA ALA A 85 -5.09 -4.50 5.37
C ALA A 85 -5.80 -4.32 4.01
N PHE A 86 -7.13 -4.47 3.99
CA PHE A 86 -7.94 -4.30 2.79
C PHE A 86 -7.90 -2.85 2.28
N VAL A 87 -8.06 -1.87 3.18
CA VAL A 87 -7.94 -0.45 2.83
C VAL A 87 -6.52 -0.14 2.33
N GLY A 88 -5.49 -0.73 2.95
CA GLY A 88 -4.10 -0.54 2.56
C GLY A 88 -3.80 -1.00 1.14
N MET A 89 -4.39 -2.12 0.71
CA MET A 89 -4.28 -2.58 -0.68
C MET A 89 -4.84 -1.53 -1.66
N VAL A 90 -6.03 -0.98 -1.38
CA VAL A 90 -6.66 0.03 -2.25
C VAL A 90 -5.83 1.31 -2.28
N VAL A 91 -5.37 1.79 -1.13
CA VAL A 91 -4.50 2.97 -1.04
C VAL A 91 -3.20 2.74 -1.80
N ALA A 92 -2.59 1.57 -1.69
CA ALA A 92 -1.36 1.22 -2.40
C ALA A 92 -1.55 1.18 -3.92
N PHE A 93 -2.69 0.68 -4.39
CA PHE A 93 -3.04 0.71 -5.81
C PHE A 93 -3.06 2.13 -6.37
N PHE A 94 -3.75 3.06 -5.71
CA PHE A 94 -3.80 4.45 -6.16
C PHE A 94 -2.45 5.17 -5.98
N ALA A 95 -1.72 4.89 -4.89
CA ALA A 95 -0.40 5.46 -4.64
C ALA A 95 0.62 5.08 -5.72
N ALA A 96 0.53 3.87 -6.29
CA ALA A 96 1.34 3.46 -7.42
C ALA A 96 1.09 4.33 -8.67
N GLY A 97 -0.17 4.70 -8.94
CA GLY A 97 -0.54 5.61 -10.01
C GLY A 97 0.08 7.00 -9.83
N TYR A 98 -0.07 7.60 -8.65
CA TYR A 98 0.54 8.90 -8.33
C TYR A 98 2.07 8.87 -8.44
N SER A 99 2.69 7.75 -8.05
CA SER A 99 4.15 7.61 -8.11
C SER A 99 4.66 7.51 -9.55
N LEU A 100 3.89 6.86 -10.44
CA LEU A 100 4.15 6.85 -11.88
C LEU A 100 4.00 8.24 -12.48
N GLU A 101 2.94 8.99 -12.14
CA GLU A 101 2.76 10.37 -12.63
C GLU A 101 3.89 11.30 -12.18
N LEU A 102 4.30 11.20 -10.91
CA LEU A 102 5.39 11.99 -10.35
C LEU A 102 6.73 11.71 -11.04
N LEU A 103 7.10 10.44 -11.20
CA LEU A 103 8.34 10.09 -11.91
C LEU A 103 8.27 10.42 -13.39
N GLY A 104 7.09 10.28 -14.01
CA GLY A 104 6.84 10.68 -15.39
C GLY A 104 7.07 12.17 -15.59
N SER A 105 6.60 13.03 -14.68
CA SER A 105 6.79 14.48 -14.77
C SER A 105 8.24 14.91 -14.55
N LEU A 106 8.99 14.22 -13.69
CA LEU A 106 10.41 14.48 -13.43
C LEU A 106 11.35 14.04 -14.57
N SER A 107 10.86 13.22 -15.50
CA SER A 107 11.65 12.62 -16.58
C SER A 107 11.41 13.25 -17.97
N ARG A 108 10.51 14.23 -18.07
CA ARG A 108 10.24 15.03 -19.28
C ARG A 108 11.03 16.33 -19.25
#